data_AF-A0A7J9Z1L2-F1
#
_entry.id   AF-A0A7J9Z1L2-F1
#
_cell.length_a   1.000
_cell.length_b   1.000
_cell.length_c   1.000
_cell.angle_alpha   90.00
_cell.angle_beta   90.00
_cell.angle_gamma   90.00
#
_symmetry.space_group_name_H-M   'P 1'
#
loop_
_entity.id
_entity.type
_entity.pdbx_description
1 polymer ?
#
loop_
_entity_poly.entity_id
_entity_poly.type
_entity_poly.pdbx_seq_one_letter_code
_entity_poly.pdbx_strand_id
1 'polypeptide(L)'
;DGPVNVTAPNPVTNAELTRCLGAALRRPALAPVPRIVLYAALGEYADQIVKDQQVLPRRLLAAGFTFRYPEVHEAVQAALRGY
;
A
#
# COMPACT_ATOMS: atom_id res chain seq x y z
N ASP A 1 -16.03 -21.64 7.84
CA ASP A 1 -14.60 -21.27 7.66
C ASP A 1 -14.27 -21.05 6.20
N GLY A 2 -13.40 -20.09 5.89
CA GLY A 2 -12.97 -19.83 4.51
C GLY A 2 -11.97 -18.68 4.45
N PRO A 3 -11.40 -18.39 3.26
CA PRO A 3 -10.34 -17.39 3.13
C PRO A 3 -10.80 -16.01 3.58
N VAL A 4 -9.87 -15.24 4.14
CA VAL A 4 -10.04 -13.85 4.55
C VAL A 4 -9.00 -12.99 3.84
N ASN A 5 -9.42 -11.82 3.37
CA ASN A 5 -8.49 -10.83 2.84
C ASN A 5 -7.82 -10.11 4.01
N VAL A 6 -6.50 -10.12 4.05
CA VAL A 6 -5.70 -9.41 5.05
C VAL A 6 -5.21 -8.10 4.46
N THR A 7 -6.17 -7.20 4.21
CA THR A 7 -5.93 -5.85 3.71
C THR A 7 -6.51 -4.82 4.68
N ALA A 8 -5.99 -3.60 4.66
CA ALA A 8 -6.55 -2.50 5.45
C ALA A 8 -7.99 -2.20 4.99
N PRO A 9 -8.87 -1.70 5.89
CA PRO A 9 -10.27 -1.42 5.54
C PRO A 9 -10.41 -0.22 4.60
N ASN A 10 -9.41 0.66 4.57
CA ASN A 10 -9.40 1.88 3.78
C ASN A 10 -8.32 1.76 2.69
N PRO A 11 -8.70 1.27 1.48
CA PRO A 11 -7.74 1.10 0.39
C PRO A 11 -7.22 2.45 -0.09
N VAL A 12 -5.96 2.49 -0.49
CA VAL A 12 -5.31 3.68 -1.02
C VAL A 12 -4.61 3.37 -2.32
N THR A 13 -4.48 4.38 -3.16
CA THR A 13 -3.72 4.31 -4.41
C THR A 13 -2.21 4.22 -4.14
N ASN A 14 -1.45 3.69 -5.10
CA ASN A 14 0.01 3.70 -5.05
C ASN A 14 0.58 5.12 -4.85
N ALA A 15 -0.05 6.14 -5.46
CA ALA A 15 0.34 7.53 -5.29
C ALA A 15 0.18 8.01 -3.84
N GLU A 16 -0.91 7.64 -3.16
CA GLU A 16 -1.15 7.99 -1.76
C GLU A 16 -0.15 7.30 -0.83
N LEU A 17 0.07 6.00 -0.99
CA LEU A 17 1.09 5.27 -0.24
C LEU A 17 2.49 5.88 -0.43
N THR A 18 2.85 6.19 -1.69
CA THR A 18 4.14 6.80 -2.03
C THR A 18 4.29 8.18 -1.39
N ARG A 19 3.23 9.00 -1.35
CA ARG A 19 3.24 10.29 -0.64
C ARG A 19 3.42 10.10 0.87
N CYS A 20 2.71 9.17 1.49
CA CYS A 20 2.87 8.88 2.92
C CYS A 20 4.29 8.43 3.27
N LEU A 21 4.87 7.56 2.44
CA LEU A 21 6.25 7.10 2.60
C LEU A 21 7.26 8.24 2.44
N GLY A 22 7.11 9.06 1.40
CA GLY A 22 7.98 10.21 1.17
C GLY A 22 7.92 11.25 2.29
N ALA A 23 6.73 11.50 2.84
CA ALA A 23 6.56 12.38 4.00
C ALA A 23 7.26 11.82 5.25
N ALA A 24 7.06 10.53 5.55
CA ALA A 24 7.66 9.89 6.72
C ALA A 24 9.20 9.84 6.65
N LEU A 25 9.76 9.63 5.45
CA LEU A 25 11.20 9.59 5.22
C LEU A 25 11.85 10.96 4.95
N ARG A 26 11.07 12.05 4.94
CA ARG A 26 11.52 13.40 4.53
C ARG A 26 12.14 13.41 3.12
N ARG A 27 11.61 12.60 2.20
CA ARG A 27 12.04 12.48 0.79
C ARG A 27 10.81 12.48 -0.13
N PRO A 28 10.30 13.66 -0.53
CA PRO A 28 9.07 13.74 -1.31
C PRO A 28 9.22 13.11 -2.71
N ALA A 29 8.23 12.31 -3.11
CA ALA A 29 8.15 11.73 -4.46
C ALA A 29 7.42 12.70 -5.39
N LEU A 30 8.19 13.57 -6.06
CA LEU A 30 7.65 14.70 -6.82
C LEU A 30 7.12 14.34 -8.22
N ALA A 31 7.53 13.20 -8.77
CA ALA A 31 7.11 12.76 -10.10
C ALA A 31 6.93 11.24 -10.14
N PRO A 32 5.94 10.73 -10.91
CA PRO A 32 5.78 9.31 -11.14
C PRO A 32 6.91 8.77 -12.02
N VAL A 33 7.29 7.51 -11.80
CA VAL A 33 8.25 6.81 -12.66
C VAL A 33 7.55 6.40 -13.95
N PRO A 34 8.08 6.76 -15.14
CA PRO A 34 7.51 6.31 -16.40
C PRO A 34 7.54 4.78 -16.52
N ARG A 35 6.50 4.21 -17.14
CA ARG A 35 6.36 2.76 -17.29
C ARG A 35 7.58 2.12 -17.96
N ILE A 36 8.11 2.70 -19.03
CA ILE A 36 9.28 2.16 -19.75
C ILE A 36 10.49 2.00 -18.82
N VAL A 37 10.71 2.97 -17.93
CA VAL A 37 11.81 2.92 -16.94
C VAL A 37 11.57 1.80 -15.93
N LEU A 38 10.33 1.64 -15.46
CA LEU A 38 9.91 0.54 -14.58
C LEU A 38 10.17 -0.84 -15.21
N TYR A 39 9.78 -1.05 -16.47
CA TYR A 39 10.04 -2.31 -17.18
C TYR A 39 11.52 -2.53 -17.47
N ALA A 40 12.28 -1.47 -17.78
CA ALA A 40 13.73 -1.58 -17.97
C ALA A 40 14.46 -2.00 -16.68
N ALA A 41 13.97 -1.56 -15.52
CA ALA A 41 14.57 -1.87 -14.21
C ALA A 41 14.11 -3.20 -13.62
N LEU A 42 12.83 -3.56 -13.77
CA LEU A 42 12.20 -4.70 -13.08
C LEU A 42 11.80 -5.86 -14.02
N GLY A 43 11.92 -5.69 -15.34
CA GLY A 43 11.44 -6.66 -16.33
C GLY A 43 9.94 -6.94 -16.17
N GLU A 44 9.56 -8.21 -16.28
CA GLU A 44 8.17 -8.68 -16.13
C GLU A 44 7.58 -8.41 -14.74
N TYR A 45 8.42 -8.21 -13.72
CA TYR A 45 7.93 -7.87 -12.37
C TYR A 45 7.26 -6.48 -12.32
N ALA A 46 7.54 -5.61 -13.30
CA ALA A 46 6.86 -4.33 -13.43
C ALA A 46 5.33 -4.49 -13.52
N ASP A 47 4.83 -5.60 -14.08
CA ASP A 47 3.39 -5.87 -14.14
C ASP A 47 2.76 -6.01 -12.76
N GLN A 48 3.48 -6.55 -11.77
CA GLN A 48 2.96 -6.69 -10.40
C GLN A 48 2.90 -5.33 -9.70
N ILE A 49 3.84 -4.43 -10.00
CA ILE A 49 3.89 -3.09 -9.42
C ILE A 49 2.83 -2.16 -10.03
N VAL A 50 2.57 -2.30 -11.33
CA VAL A 50 1.61 -1.45 -12.05
C VAL A 50 0.16 -1.94 -11.89
N LYS A 51 -0.03 -3.20 -11.48
CA LYS A 51 -1.37 -3.75 -11.20
C LYS A 51 -2.01 -3.05 -10.00
N ASP A 52 -3.26 -2.66 -10.19
CA ASP A 52 -4.13 -2.23 -9.11
C ASP A 52 -4.87 -3.44 -8.52
N GLN A 53 -5.00 -3.47 -7.20
CA GLN A 53 -5.78 -4.48 -6.49
C GLN A 53 -6.57 -3.82 -5.36
N GLN A 54 -7.80 -3.40 -5.67
CA GLN A 54 -8.74 -2.92 -4.66
C GLN A 54 -9.43 -4.09 -3.94
N VAL A 55 -8.76 -4.64 -2.94
CA VAL A 55 -9.24 -5.80 -2.16
C VAL A 55 -9.71 -5.36 -0.78
N LEU A 56 -10.98 -5.60 -0.44
CA LEU A 56 -11.57 -5.24 0.85
C LEU A 56 -11.62 -6.42 1.83
N PRO A 57 -11.38 -6.18 3.14
CA PRO A 57 -11.41 -7.21 4.18
C PRO A 57 -12.83 -7.48 4.70
N ARG A 58 -13.79 -7.70 3.79
CA ARG A 58 -15.24 -7.80 4.13
C ARG A 58 -15.55 -8.79 5.26
N ARG A 59 -14.86 -9.94 5.28
CA ARG A 59 -15.05 -10.96 6.32
C ARG A 59 -14.51 -10.53 7.69
N LEU A 60 -13.36 -9.86 7.74
CA LEU A 60 -12.81 -9.33 8.99
C LEU A 60 -13.71 -8.22 9.55
N LEU A 61 -14.21 -7.35 8.67
CA LEU A 61 -15.17 -6.31 9.04
C LEU A 61 -16.46 -6.92 9.60
N ALA A 62 -17.04 -7.91 8.91
CA ALA A 62 -18.24 -8.60 9.39
C ALA A 62 -18.03 -9.37 10.71
N ALA A 63 -16.79 -9.82 10.98
CA ALA A 63 -16.42 -10.49 12.22
C ALA A 63 -16.11 -9.51 13.37
N GLY A 64 -16.23 -8.19 13.17
CA GLY A 64 -15.92 -7.19 14.18
C GLY A 64 -14.44 -7.03 14.49
N PHE A 65 -13.55 -7.45 13.58
CA PHE A 65 -12.11 -7.29 13.75
C PHE A 65 -11.74 -5.81 13.85
N THR A 66 -10.96 -5.46 14.88
CA THR A 66 -10.49 -4.09 15.10
C THR A 66 -9.08 -3.93 14.51
N PHE A 67 -8.96 -3.12 13.47
CA PHE A 67 -7.68 -2.83 12.84
C PHE A 67 -6.86 -1.87 13.69
N ARG A 68 -5.61 -2.24 14.01
CA ARG A 68 -4.69 -1.38 14.76
C ARG A 68 -4.30 -0.11 13.99
N TYR A 69 -4.13 -0.24 12.67
CA TYR A 69 -3.76 0.85 11.77
C TYR A 69 -4.72 0.81 10.56
N PRO A 70 -5.93 1.38 10.67
CA PRO A 70 -6.88 1.40 9.56
C PRO A 70 -6.44 2.35 8.44
N GLU A 71 -5.66 3.38 8.78
CA GLU A 71 -5.18 4.41 7.88
C GLU A 71 -3.71 4.18 7.46
N VAL A 72 -3.41 4.41 6.17
CA VAL A 72 -2.07 4.19 5.62
C VAL A 72 -0.99 5.04 6.29
N HIS A 73 -1.32 6.27 6.69
CA HIS A 73 -0.36 7.19 7.29
C HIS A 73 0.15 6.67 8.64
N GLU A 74 -0.74 6.12 9.48
CA GLU A 74 -0.38 5.52 10.77
C GLU A 74 0.44 4.25 10.57
N ALA A 75 0.03 3.42 9.61
CA ALA A 75 0.72 2.17 9.28
C ALA A 75 2.16 2.42 8.82
N VAL A 76 2.38 3.39 7.92
CA VAL A 76 3.72 3.77 7.43
C VAL A 76 4.60 4.29 8.58
N GLN A 77 4.07 5.19 9.41
CA GLN A 77 4.80 5.71 10.58
C GLN A 77 5.14 4.59 11.57
N ALA A 78 4.22 3.66 11.82
CA ALA A 78 4.45 2.51 12.68
C ALA A 78 5.54 1.58 12.13
N ALA A 79 5.49 1.27 10.83
CA ALA A 79 6.47 0.40 10.18
C ALA A 79 7.88 0.99 10.21
N LEU A 80 8.01 2.31 10.01
CA LEU A 80 9.31 3.00 10.00
C LEU A 80 9.89 3.26 11.39
N ARG A 81 9.08 3.20 12.46
CA ARG A 81 9.59 3.31 13.84
C ARG A 81 10.48 2.12 14.26
N GLY A 82 10.42 1.00 13.54
CA GLY A 82 11.26 -0.17 13.78
C GLY A 82 12.52 -0.25 12.92
N TYR A 83 12.77 0.73 12.04
CA TYR A 83 13.98 0.86 11.24
C TYR A 83 15.02 1.74 11.92
#